data_AF-A0A1G7AQK7-F1
#
_entry.id   AF-A0A1G7AQK7-F1
#
_cell.length_a   1.000
_cell.length_b   1.000
_cell.length_c   1.000
_cell.angle_alpha   90.00
_cell.angle_beta   90.00
_cell.angle_gamma   90.00
#
_symmetry.space_group_name_H-M   'P 1'
#
loop_
_entity.id
_entity.type
_entity.pdbx_description
1 polymer ?
#
loop_
_entity_poly.entity_id
_entity_poly.type
_entity_poly.pdbx_seq_one_letter_code
_entity_poly.pdbx_strand_id
1 'polypeptide(L)'
;MRYFLLLIFCSVSISASAQWYKNPIEAVKYAFKKHTRYPMIANVQDNSVKKLALVKLPNDKITKAVIDVNPYALFLMEASVIKTAQHNMRFRIYNAASYNFSDLAQMYLKQNRLSEAKWYLLQSLQISRQQNDDRHTVTNLMGLATVKAGYGDYIQANQDLAEARTLAASRGLNSDVTAIEKQIRFLQDNKLNPKAEIRYAETADAGPKPANK
;
A
#
# COMPACT_ATOMS: atom_id res chain seq x y z
N MET A 1 -31.12 34.00 8.19
CA MET A 1 -29.73 34.49 8.04
C MET A 1 -28.87 33.63 7.11
N ARG A 2 -28.77 32.30 7.29
CA ARG A 2 -27.86 31.44 6.49
C ARG A 2 -28.20 31.33 4.99
N TYR A 3 -29.49 31.21 4.65
CA TYR A 3 -29.94 31.13 3.25
C TYR A 3 -29.95 32.48 2.52
N PHE A 4 -30.05 33.57 3.28
CA PHE A 4 -30.03 34.92 2.73
C PHE A 4 -28.64 35.31 2.22
N LEU A 5 -27.61 34.96 2.99
CA LEU A 5 -26.21 35.10 2.57
C LEU A 5 -25.87 34.24 1.35
N LEU A 6 -26.43 33.04 1.24
CA LEU A 6 -26.23 32.16 0.10
C LEU A 6 -26.85 32.73 -1.19
N LEU A 7 -28.05 33.29 -1.09
CA LEU A 7 -28.71 33.99 -2.21
C LEU A 7 -27.93 35.22 -2.67
N ILE A 8 -27.35 35.99 -1.73
CA ILE A 8 -26.49 37.14 -2.05
C ILE A 8 -25.18 36.68 -2.70
N PHE A 9 -24.55 35.60 -2.22
CA PHE A 9 -23.34 35.07 -2.82
C PHE A 9 -23.58 34.50 -4.24
N CYS A 10 -24.73 33.86 -4.48
CA CYS A 10 -25.11 33.37 -5.81
C CYS A 10 -25.42 34.50 -6.81
N SER A 11 -25.94 35.64 -6.37
CA SER A 11 -26.25 36.75 -7.28
C SER A 11 -25.01 37.59 -7.65
N VAL A 12 -24.03 37.71 -6.75
CA VAL A 12 -22.81 38.49 -6.99
C VAL A 12 -21.78 37.72 -7.83
N SER A 13 -21.85 36.39 -7.89
CA SER A 13 -20.89 35.54 -8.63
C SER A 13 -21.22 35.28 -10.12
N ILE A 14 -22.32 35.83 -10.65
CA ILE A 14 -22.68 35.71 -12.09
C ILE A 14 -21.88 36.70 -12.98
N SER A 15 -21.10 37.62 -12.40
CA SER A 15 -20.45 38.71 -13.13
C SER A 15 -18.98 38.45 -13.51
N ALA A 16 -18.62 37.25 -13.93
CA ALA A 16 -17.36 37.00 -14.62
C ALA A 16 -17.56 35.99 -15.77
N SER A 17 -17.57 36.51 -17.01
CA SER A 17 -17.52 35.81 -18.30
C SER A 17 -18.79 35.26 -18.97
N ALA A 18 -20.00 35.55 -18.48
CA ALA A 18 -21.23 35.29 -19.25
C ALA A 18 -21.53 36.43 -20.26
N GLN A 19 -20.63 36.64 -21.22
CA GLN A 19 -20.83 37.58 -22.35
C GLN A 19 -21.55 36.94 -23.56
N TRP A 20 -22.25 35.83 -23.36
CA TRP A 20 -23.03 35.15 -24.41
C TRP A 20 -24.17 36.00 -25.02
N TYR A 21 -24.58 37.11 -24.39
CA TYR A 21 -25.68 37.95 -24.89
C TYR A 21 -25.26 39.36 -25.36
N LYS A 22 -24.07 39.87 -24.99
CA LYS A 22 -23.66 41.26 -25.29
C LYS A 22 -23.01 41.44 -26.68
N ASN A 23 -22.68 40.35 -27.37
CA ASN A 23 -22.22 40.39 -28.76
C ASN A 23 -23.15 39.55 -29.66
N PRO A 24 -24.29 40.05 -30.14
CA PRO A 24 -24.97 39.44 -31.29
C PRO A 24 -24.31 39.82 -32.63
N ILE A 25 -23.09 40.37 -32.59
CA ILE A 25 -22.45 41.05 -33.72
C ILE A 25 -21.34 40.13 -34.26
N GLU A 26 -21.59 39.65 -35.47
CA GLU A 26 -20.84 38.68 -36.28
C GLU A 26 -20.73 37.24 -35.76
N ALA A 27 -20.34 36.95 -34.52
CA ALA A 27 -20.02 35.56 -34.13
C ALA A 27 -21.23 34.58 -34.20
N VAL A 28 -22.46 35.05 -33.93
CA VAL A 28 -23.67 34.21 -33.96
C VAL A 28 -24.22 34.02 -35.39
N LYS A 29 -23.86 34.91 -36.34
CA LYS A 29 -24.23 34.73 -37.76
C LYS A 29 -23.47 33.55 -38.40
N TYR A 30 -22.40 33.08 -37.77
CA TYR A 30 -21.59 31.94 -38.21
C TYR A 30 -21.71 30.71 -37.30
N ALA A 31 -22.24 30.84 -36.07
CA ALA A 31 -22.40 29.70 -35.14
C ALA A 31 -23.31 28.58 -35.67
N PHE A 32 -24.24 28.91 -36.58
CA PHE A 32 -25.15 27.97 -37.22
C PHE A 32 -24.98 27.88 -38.74
N LYS A 33 -23.90 28.41 -39.32
CA LYS A 33 -23.61 28.12 -40.72
C LYS A 33 -23.19 26.65 -40.80
N LYS A 34 -23.87 25.88 -41.65
CA LYS A 34 -23.44 24.53 -42.02
C LYS A 34 -22.05 24.64 -42.65
N HIS A 35 -21.00 24.47 -41.85
CA HIS A 35 -19.65 24.35 -42.37
C HIS A 35 -19.64 23.10 -43.26
N THR A 36 -19.37 23.27 -44.55
CA THR A 36 -19.11 22.14 -45.44
C THR A 36 -17.85 21.45 -44.92
N ARG A 37 -18.01 20.36 -44.16
CA ARG A 37 -16.89 19.49 -43.82
C ARG A 37 -16.36 18.95 -45.13
N TYR A 38 -15.16 19.34 -45.50
CA TYR A 38 -14.42 18.66 -46.55
C TYR A 38 -14.35 17.17 -46.20
N PRO A 39 -14.49 16.27 -47.18
CA PRO A 39 -14.34 14.85 -46.91
C PRO A 39 -12.99 14.64 -46.25
N MET A 40 -13.01 13.91 -45.13
CA MET A 40 -11.77 13.52 -44.46
C MET A 40 -10.90 12.82 -45.50
N ILE A 41 -9.71 13.37 -45.77
CA ILE A 41 -8.73 12.70 -46.63
C ILE A 41 -8.51 11.34 -45.98
N ALA A 42 -8.71 10.27 -46.76
CA ALA A 42 -8.56 8.92 -46.26
C ALA A 42 -7.17 8.81 -45.64
N ASN A 43 -7.09 8.40 -44.37
CA ASN A 43 -5.82 8.14 -43.72
C ASN A 43 -5.10 7.07 -44.53
N VAL A 44 -4.00 7.45 -45.19
CA VAL A 44 -3.17 6.51 -45.93
C VAL A 44 -2.64 5.50 -44.92
N GLN A 45 -2.95 4.22 -45.13
CA GLN A 45 -2.46 3.16 -44.26
C GLN A 45 -0.94 3.04 -44.43
N ASP A 46 -0.19 3.61 -43.49
CA ASP A 46 1.25 3.44 -43.47
C ASP A 46 1.59 2.01 -43.01
N ASN A 47 2.16 1.24 -43.94
CA ASN A 47 2.60 -0.12 -43.72
C ASN A 47 4.13 -0.18 -43.46
N SER A 48 4.79 0.95 -43.20
CA SER A 48 6.23 1.05 -42.92
C SER A 48 6.67 0.08 -41.82
N VAL A 49 5.86 -0.09 -40.78
CA VAL A 49 6.12 -1.00 -39.64
C VAL A 49 6.17 -2.48 -40.06
N LYS A 50 5.46 -2.89 -41.13
CA LYS A 50 5.51 -4.27 -41.64
C LYS A 50 6.89 -4.64 -42.21
N LYS A 51 7.69 -3.63 -42.59
CA LYS A 51 9.05 -3.84 -43.12
C LYS A 51 10.10 -3.91 -42.03
N LEU A 52 9.76 -3.55 -40.78
CA LEU A 52 10.68 -3.71 -39.66
C LEU A 52 10.78 -5.20 -39.31
N ALA A 53 11.99 -5.74 -39.34
CA ALA A 53 12.22 -7.09 -38.87
C ALA A 53 11.90 -7.17 -37.38
N LEU A 54 10.93 -8.01 -36.99
CA LEU A 54 10.71 -8.31 -35.57
C LEU A 54 11.95 -9.01 -35.02
N VAL A 55 12.70 -8.32 -34.17
CA VAL A 55 13.76 -8.94 -33.38
C VAL A 55 13.10 -9.89 -32.40
N LYS A 56 13.22 -11.20 -32.66
CA LYS A 56 12.83 -12.24 -31.70
C LYS A 56 13.89 -12.27 -30.60
N LEU A 57 13.61 -11.62 -29.48
CA LEU A 57 14.43 -11.77 -28.28
C LEU A 57 14.34 -13.24 -27.82
N PRO A 58 15.46 -13.90 -27.52
CA PRO A 58 15.41 -15.24 -26.93
C PRO A 58 14.66 -15.15 -25.60
N ASN A 59 13.74 -16.09 -25.40
CA ASN A 59 12.94 -16.16 -24.18
C ASN A 59 13.77 -16.85 -23.08
N ASP A 60 14.92 -16.27 -22.75
CA ASP A 60 15.83 -16.82 -21.76
C ASP A 60 15.18 -16.76 -20.37
N LYS A 61 15.22 -17.89 -19.67
CA LYS A 61 14.68 -18.00 -18.32
C LYS A 61 15.54 -17.12 -17.41
N ILE A 62 14.98 -16.01 -16.92
CA ILE A 62 15.64 -15.17 -15.92
C ILE A 62 15.82 -16.02 -14.65
N THR A 63 17.04 -16.50 -14.42
CA THR A 63 17.39 -17.16 -13.17
C THR A 63 17.43 -16.12 -12.07
N LYS A 64 16.55 -16.25 -11.07
CA LYS A 64 16.60 -15.38 -9.89
C LYS A 64 17.93 -15.63 -9.18
N ALA A 65 18.73 -14.58 -9.00
CA ALA A 65 19.94 -14.66 -8.19
C ALA A 65 19.54 -15.04 -6.75
N VAL A 66 20.05 -16.17 -6.27
CA VAL A 66 19.91 -16.55 -4.87
C VAL A 66 20.98 -15.77 -4.12
N ILE A 67 20.58 -14.65 -3.51
CA ILE A 67 21.46 -13.92 -2.59
C ILE A 67 21.50 -14.74 -1.31
N ASP A 68 22.67 -15.26 -0.94
CA ASP A 68 22.84 -15.96 0.32
C ASP A 68 22.59 -14.99 1.48
N VAL A 69 21.75 -15.41 2.42
CA VAL A 69 21.31 -14.58 3.54
C VAL A 69 22.37 -14.66 4.64
N ASN A 70 23.51 -14.02 4.39
CA ASN A 70 24.54 -13.85 5.40
C ASN A 70 24.04 -12.90 6.51
N PRO A 71 24.24 -13.21 7.81
CA PRO A 71 23.96 -12.29 8.91
C PRO A 71 24.45 -10.85 8.68
N TYR A 72 25.62 -10.68 8.07
CA TYR A 72 26.17 -9.36 7.74
C TYR A 72 25.33 -8.63 6.67
N ALA A 73 24.90 -9.33 5.62
CA ALA A 73 24.05 -8.75 4.59
C ALA A 73 22.70 -8.33 5.18
N LEU A 74 22.16 -9.12 6.10
CA LEU A 74 20.91 -8.82 6.79
C LEU A 74 21.04 -7.57 7.68
N PHE A 75 22.15 -7.44 8.42
CA PHE A 75 22.47 -6.25 9.19
C PHE A 75 22.57 -4.99 8.30
N LEU A 76 23.24 -5.07 7.15
CA LEU A 76 23.34 -3.94 6.22
C LEU A 76 21.96 -3.55 5.65
N MET A 77 21.12 -4.52 5.33
CA MET A 77 19.75 -4.27 4.88
C MET A 77 18.93 -3.57 5.98
N GLU A 78 18.96 -4.08 7.20
CA GLU A 78 18.30 -3.47 8.36
C GLU A 78 18.76 -2.02 8.57
N ALA A 79 20.08 -1.79 8.60
CA ALA A 79 20.65 -0.45 8.77
C ALA A 79 20.23 0.51 7.63
N SER A 80 20.16 0.01 6.39
CA SER A 80 19.71 0.81 5.25
C SER A 80 18.26 1.26 5.39
N VAL A 81 17.36 0.36 5.80
CA VAL A 81 15.93 0.67 5.98
C VAL A 81 15.69 1.56 7.21
N ILE A 82 16.46 1.36 8.30
CA ILE A 82 16.41 2.27 9.45
C ILE A 82 16.82 3.68 9.03
N LYS A 83 17.91 3.82 8.25
CA LYS A 83 18.39 5.12 7.78
C LYS A 83 17.35 5.81 6.90
N THR A 84 16.68 5.08 6.00
CA THR A 84 15.61 5.66 5.16
C THR A 84 14.38 6.01 5.99
N ALA A 85 13.98 5.19 6.97
CA ALA A 85 12.90 5.50 7.90
C ALA A 85 13.19 6.78 8.71
N GLN A 86 14.39 6.91 9.27
CA GLN A 86 14.81 8.11 9.99
C GLN A 86 14.80 9.37 9.11
N HIS A 87 15.31 9.26 7.88
CA HIS A 87 15.24 10.33 6.90
C HIS A 87 13.79 10.75 6.65
N ASN A 88 12.91 9.80 6.32
CA ASN A 88 11.50 10.07 6.04
C ASN A 88 10.78 10.70 7.24
N MET A 89 11.05 10.21 8.45
CA MET A 89 10.50 10.81 9.69
C MET A 89 10.99 12.24 9.91
N ARG A 90 12.30 12.50 9.71
CA ARG A 90 12.89 13.84 9.84
C ARG A 90 12.28 14.84 8.85
N PHE A 91 12.03 14.41 7.62
CA PHE A 91 11.44 15.24 6.56
C PHE A 91 9.91 15.16 6.49
N ARG A 92 9.26 14.56 7.51
CA ARG A 92 7.80 14.47 7.64
C ARG A 92 7.11 13.75 6.46
N ILE A 93 7.83 12.85 5.79
CA ILE A 93 7.31 11.97 4.74
C ILE A 93 6.71 10.72 5.42
N TYR A 94 5.61 10.92 6.15
CA TYR A 94 5.07 9.90 7.04
C TYR A 94 4.52 8.68 6.32
N ASN A 95 3.90 8.86 5.15
CA ASN A 95 3.42 7.75 4.34
C ASN A 95 4.56 6.76 4.05
N ALA A 96 5.66 7.22 3.43
CA ALA A 96 6.82 6.36 3.15
C ALA A 96 7.50 5.82 4.43
N ALA A 97 7.55 6.59 5.51
CA ALA A 97 8.07 6.11 6.79
C ALA A 97 7.27 4.93 7.35
N SER A 98 5.95 4.95 7.21
CA SER A 98 5.07 3.86 7.65
C SER A 98 5.39 2.56 6.92
N TYR A 99 5.61 2.59 5.61
CA TYR A 99 6.04 1.41 4.84
C TYR A 99 7.41 0.91 5.29
N ASN A 100 8.41 1.80 5.47
CA ASN A 100 9.72 1.40 5.97
C ASN A 100 9.66 0.69 7.33
N PHE A 101 8.79 1.14 8.25
CA PHE A 101 8.58 0.46 9.53
C PHE A 101 7.93 -0.91 9.37
N SER A 102 6.95 -1.04 8.47
CA SER A 102 6.35 -2.36 8.19
C SER A 102 7.35 -3.33 7.57
N ASP A 103 8.26 -2.85 6.72
CA ASP A 103 9.32 -3.65 6.11
C ASP A 103 10.32 -4.13 7.15
N LEU A 104 10.75 -3.24 8.06
CA LEU A 104 11.59 -3.61 9.20
C LEU A 104 10.91 -4.69 10.04
N ALA A 105 9.63 -4.54 10.35
CA ALA A 105 8.90 -5.54 11.12
C ALA A 105 8.85 -6.90 10.40
N GLN A 106 8.66 -6.93 9.09
CA GLN A 106 8.72 -8.17 8.32
C GLN A 106 10.11 -8.81 8.35
N MET A 107 11.19 -8.01 8.31
CA MET A 107 12.55 -8.51 8.46
C MET A 107 12.76 -9.15 9.84
N TYR A 108 12.26 -8.54 10.91
CA TYR A 108 12.37 -9.11 12.26
C TYR A 108 11.50 -10.35 12.47
N LEU A 109 10.30 -10.40 11.88
CA LEU A 109 9.45 -11.59 11.87
C LEU A 109 10.18 -12.79 11.25
N LYS A 110 10.90 -12.60 10.14
CA LYS A 110 11.71 -13.65 9.50
C LYS A 110 12.86 -14.14 10.37
N GLN A 111 13.38 -13.28 11.26
CA GLN A 111 14.41 -13.60 12.24
C GLN A 111 13.84 -14.13 13.57
N ASN A 112 12.52 -14.28 13.70
CA ASN A 112 11.83 -14.61 14.95
C ASN A 112 12.04 -13.59 16.09
N ARG A 113 12.41 -12.35 15.77
CA ARG A 113 12.59 -11.23 16.72
C ARG A 113 11.26 -10.50 16.91
N LEU A 114 10.35 -11.14 17.65
CA LEU A 114 8.95 -10.73 17.76
C LEU A 114 8.76 -9.36 18.45
N SER A 115 9.63 -9.02 19.39
CA SER A 115 9.56 -7.78 20.17
C SER A 115 9.77 -6.54 19.32
N GLU A 116 10.82 -6.57 18.50
CA GLU A 116 11.18 -5.52 17.56
C GLU A 116 10.12 -5.42 16.48
N ALA A 117 9.67 -6.55 15.93
CA ALA A 117 8.58 -6.58 14.96
C ALA A 117 7.31 -5.89 15.49
N LYS A 118 6.91 -6.20 16.74
CA LYS A 118 5.76 -5.56 17.40
C LYS A 118 5.93 -4.06 17.46
N TRP A 119 7.09 -3.60 17.92
CA TRP A 119 7.36 -2.16 18.10
C TRP A 119 7.21 -1.41 16.78
N TYR A 120 7.85 -1.90 15.71
CA TYR A 120 7.79 -1.26 14.40
C TYR A 120 6.40 -1.32 13.76
N LEU A 121 5.66 -2.42 13.92
CA LEU A 121 4.27 -2.50 13.44
C LEU A 121 3.35 -1.51 14.16
N LEU A 122 3.53 -1.28 15.47
CA LEU A 122 2.75 -0.28 16.20
C LEU A 122 3.03 1.13 15.69
N GLN A 123 4.29 1.47 15.42
CA GLN A 123 4.66 2.75 14.82
C GLN A 123 4.04 2.90 13.42
N SER A 124 4.16 1.87 12.59
CA SER A 124 3.59 1.85 11.24
C SER A 124 2.07 2.03 11.28
N LEU A 125 1.36 1.32 12.17
CA LEU A 125 -0.09 1.37 12.36
C LEU A 125 -0.56 2.76 12.80
N GLN A 126 0.14 3.39 13.73
CA GLN A 126 -0.19 4.73 14.18
C GLN A 126 -0.12 5.72 13.01
N ILE A 127 0.93 5.63 12.21
CA ILE A 127 1.10 6.53 11.06
C ILE A 127 0.08 6.22 9.96
N SER A 128 -0.16 4.94 9.64
CA SER A 128 -1.11 4.57 8.59
C SER A 128 -2.52 5.03 8.91
N ARG A 129 -2.95 4.94 10.19
CA ARG A 129 -4.22 5.50 10.66
C ARG A 129 -4.24 7.02 10.53
N GLN A 130 -3.17 7.72 10.91
CA GLN A 130 -3.10 9.19 10.77
C GLN A 130 -3.17 9.65 9.31
N GLN A 131 -2.61 8.86 8.39
CA GLN A 131 -2.62 9.15 6.95
C GLN A 131 -3.90 8.65 6.26
N ASN A 132 -4.81 7.97 6.97
CA ASN A 132 -5.98 7.29 6.40
C ASN A 132 -5.63 6.28 5.29
N ASP A 133 -4.47 5.63 5.39
CA ASP A 133 -4.11 4.51 4.53
C ASP A 133 -4.72 3.23 5.11
N ASP A 134 -5.99 2.97 4.77
CA ASP A 134 -6.74 1.85 5.31
C ASP A 134 -6.12 0.50 4.92
N ARG A 135 -5.61 0.38 3.69
CA ARG A 135 -5.01 -0.87 3.20
C ARG A 135 -3.73 -1.20 3.95
N HIS A 136 -2.90 -0.19 4.19
CA HIS A 136 -1.69 -0.37 4.99
C HIS A 136 -2.01 -0.63 6.46
N THR A 137 -3.05 0.02 6.99
CA THR A 137 -3.59 -0.24 8.34
C THR A 137 -4.03 -1.70 8.50
N VAL A 138 -4.76 -2.25 7.53
CA VAL A 138 -5.15 -3.67 7.49
C VAL A 138 -3.92 -4.59 7.52
N THR A 139 -2.92 -4.28 6.68
CA THR A 139 -1.67 -5.07 6.61
C THR A 139 -0.91 -5.06 7.94
N ASN A 140 -0.83 -3.89 8.59
CA ASN A 140 -0.19 -3.74 9.89
C ASN A 140 -0.93 -4.51 11.01
N LEU A 141 -2.27 -4.50 11.02
CA LEU A 141 -3.08 -5.28 11.96
C LEU A 141 -2.88 -6.80 11.77
N MET A 142 -2.83 -7.28 10.53
CA MET A 142 -2.51 -8.69 10.24
C MET A 142 -1.10 -9.08 10.70
N GLY A 143 -0.13 -8.19 10.54
CA GLY A 143 1.22 -8.34 11.07
C GLY A 143 1.23 -8.44 12.60
N LEU A 144 0.53 -7.54 13.29
CA LEU A 144 0.43 -7.55 14.75
C LEU A 144 -0.24 -8.81 15.28
N ALA A 145 -1.29 -9.28 14.60
CA ALA A 145 -1.94 -10.54 14.94
C ALA A 145 -0.97 -11.73 14.85
N THR A 146 -0.12 -11.75 13.82
CA THR A 146 0.93 -12.78 13.68
C THR A 146 1.92 -12.73 14.84
N VAL A 147 2.39 -11.53 15.19
CA VAL A 147 3.33 -11.33 16.30
C VAL A 147 2.70 -11.73 17.64
N LYS A 148 1.47 -11.29 17.92
CA LYS A 148 0.73 -11.61 19.16
C LYS A 148 0.45 -13.10 19.28
N ALA A 149 0.06 -13.76 18.19
CA ALA A 149 -0.07 -15.22 18.16
C ALA A 149 1.27 -15.93 18.42
N GLY A 150 2.38 -15.38 17.92
CA GLY A 150 3.73 -15.87 18.23
C GLY A 150 4.10 -15.78 19.72
N TYR A 151 3.52 -14.82 20.45
CA TYR A 151 3.61 -14.76 21.92
C TYR A 151 2.63 -15.70 22.64
N GLY A 152 1.74 -16.38 21.92
CA GLY A 152 0.64 -17.16 22.50
C GLY A 152 -0.59 -16.32 22.87
N ASP A 153 -0.61 -15.02 22.61
CA ASP A 153 -1.76 -14.15 22.87
C ASP A 153 -2.74 -14.18 21.69
N TYR A 154 -3.45 -15.30 21.58
CA TYR A 154 -4.47 -15.51 20.55
C TYR A 154 -5.70 -14.61 20.72
N ILE A 155 -5.96 -14.12 21.93
CA ILE A 155 -7.14 -13.26 22.18
C ILE A 155 -6.91 -11.90 21.52
N GLN A 156 -5.79 -11.25 21.80
CA GLN A 156 -5.47 -9.97 21.18
C GLN A 156 -5.22 -10.12 19.67
N ALA A 157 -4.65 -11.25 19.22
CA ALA A 157 -4.47 -11.49 17.79
C ALA A 157 -5.81 -11.56 17.04
N ASN A 158 -6.81 -12.24 17.61
CA ASN A 158 -8.14 -12.30 17.00
C ASN A 158 -8.87 -10.95 17.02
N GLN A 159 -8.65 -10.12 18.05
CA GLN A 159 -9.18 -8.76 18.07
C GLN A 159 -8.62 -7.90 16.94
N ASP A 160 -7.30 -7.94 16.72
CA ASP A 160 -6.66 -7.22 15.61
C ASP A 160 -7.17 -7.69 14.25
N LEU A 161 -7.35 -9.01 14.05
CA LEU A 161 -7.89 -9.56 12.81
C LEU A 161 -9.37 -9.21 12.60
N ALA A 162 -10.16 -9.15 13.67
CA ALA A 162 -11.54 -8.72 13.60
C ALA A 162 -11.64 -7.25 13.17
N GLU A 163 -10.80 -6.38 13.73
CA GLU A 163 -10.68 -4.98 13.31
C GLU A 163 -10.22 -4.86 11.85
N ALA A 164 -9.20 -5.62 11.46
CA ALA A 164 -8.72 -5.63 10.08
C ALA A 164 -9.81 -6.06 9.10
N ARG A 165 -10.62 -7.06 9.47
CA ARG A 165 -11.75 -7.55 8.67
C ARG A 165 -12.83 -6.49 8.51
N THR A 166 -13.24 -5.83 9.59
CA THR A 166 -14.29 -4.80 9.52
C THR A 166 -13.82 -3.62 8.69
N LEU A 167 -12.57 -3.19 8.86
CA LEU A 167 -11.97 -2.12 8.06
C LEU A 167 -11.91 -2.50 6.57
N ALA A 168 -11.37 -3.68 6.25
CA ALA A 168 -11.28 -4.16 4.86
C ALA A 168 -12.66 -4.29 4.19
N ALA A 169 -13.65 -4.84 4.90
CA ALA A 169 -15.01 -4.96 4.40
C ALA A 169 -15.66 -3.58 4.15
N SER A 170 -15.46 -2.63 5.05
CA SER A 170 -16.01 -1.26 4.90
C SER A 170 -15.45 -0.51 3.69
N ARG A 171 -14.23 -0.85 3.26
CA ARG A 171 -13.55 -0.24 2.10
C ARG A 171 -13.67 -1.05 0.81
N GLY A 172 -14.38 -2.19 0.84
CA GLY A 172 -14.54 -3.07 -0.33
C GLY A 172 -13.27 -3.83 -0.73
N LEU A 173 -12.32 -4.02 0.20
CA LEU A 173 -11.06 -4.72 -0.02
C LEU A 173 -11.24 -6.25 0.04
N ASN A 174 -11.99 -6.81 -0.91
CA ASN A 174 -12.40 -8.22 -0.90
C ASN A 174 -11.21 -9.20 -0.86
N SER A 175 -10.11 -8.91 -1.57
CA SER A 175 -8.91 -9.75 -1.52
C SER A 175 -8.33 -9.83 -0.11
N ASP A 176 -8.27 -8.69 0.59
CA ASP A 176 -7.68 -8.60 1.91
C ASP A 176 -8.59 -9.27 2.94
N VAL A 177 -9.91 -9.16 2.80
CA VAL A 177 -10.88 -9.92 3.61
C VAL A 177 -10.63 -11.43 3.50
N THR A 178 -10.46 -11.97 2.29
CA THR A 178 -10.18 -13.41 2.13
C THR A 178 -8.85 -13.83 2.76
N ALA A 179 -7.83 -12.98 2.71
CA ALA A 179 -6.54 -13.23 3.34
C ALA A 179 -6.65 -13.22 4.88
N ILE A 180 -7.39 -12.25 5.43
CA ILE A 180 -7.68 -12.15 6.87
C ILE A 180 -8.45 -13.40 7.34
N GLU A 181 -9.47 -13.84 6.60
CA GLU A 181 -10.23 -15.05 6.95
C GLU A 181 -9.37 -16.31 6.97
N LYS A 182 -8.46 -16.45 6.00
CA LYS A 182 -7.49 -17.55 5.99
C LYS A 182 -6.59 -17.51 7.23
N GLN A 183 -6.15 -16.32 7.63
CA GLN A 183 -5.31 -16.14 8.81
C GLN A 183 -6.07 -16.43 10.11
N ILE A 184 -7.33 -16.01 10.22
CA ILE A 184 -8.20 -16.34 11.37
C ILE A 184 -8.33 -17.86 11.51
N ARG A 185 -8.63 -18.58 10.41
CA ARG A 185 -8.70 -20.05 10.41
C ARG A 185 -7.39 -20.68 10.85
N PHE A 186 -6.27 -20.22 10.29
CA PHE A 186 -4.94 -20.69 10.68
C PHE A 186 -4.67 -20.50 12.18
N LEU A 187 -5.06 -19.37 12.77
CA LEU A 187 -4.89 -19.16 14.22
C LEU A 187 -5.81 -20.05 15.06
N GLN A 188 -7.03 -20.32 14.60
CA GLN A 188 -7.95 -21.24 15.29
C GLN A 188 -7.39 -22.66 15.32
N ASP A 189 -6.84 -23.14 14.20
CA ASP A 189 -6.25 -24.47 14.09
C ASP A 189 -4.99 -24.58 14.96
N ASN A 190 -4.12 -23.55 14.96
CA ASN A 190 -2.87 -23.55 15.73
C ASN A 190 -3.03 -23.24 17.22
N LYS A 191 -4.20 -22.76 17.67
CA LYS A 191 -4.49 -22.57 19.10
C LYS A 191 -4.25 -23.86 19.91
N LEU A 192 -4.43 -25.02 19.27
CA LEU A 192 -4.29 -26.34 19.87
C LEU A 192 -2.84 -26.87 19.83
N ASN A 193 -1.93 -26.22 19.11
CA ASN A 193 -0.54 -26.66 18.97
C ASN A 193 0.42 -25.44 18.97
N PRO A 194 0.62 -24.80 20.14
CA PRO A 194 1.46 -23.61 20.23
C PRO A 194 2.89 -23.96 19.82
N LYS A 195 3.42 -23.25 18.81
CA LYS A 195 4.85 -23.33 18.49
C LYS A 195 5.65 -22.90 19.73
N ALA A 196 6.31 -23.89 20.31
CA ALA A 196 7.19 -23.73 21.46
C ALA A 196 8.39 -22.83 21.11
N GLU A 197 8.82 -22.11 22.13
CA GLU A 197 10.02 -21.26 22.25
C GLU A 197 9.92 -19.83 21.70
N ILE A 198 9.48 -18.95 22.61
CA ILE A 198 9.77 -17.52 22.57
C ILE A 198 11.30 -17.35 22.57
N ARG A 199 11.87 -16.90 21.44
CA ARG A 199 13.26 -16.44 21.40
C ARG A 199 13.27 -14.96 21.70
N TYR A 200 13.51 -14.59 22.95
CA TYR A 200 13.80 -13.20 23.31
C TYR A 200 15.08 -12.73 22.60
N ALA A 201 15.23 -11.44 22.32
CA ALA A 201 16.37 -10.88 21.59
C ALA A 201 17.74 -11.29 22.20
N GLU A 202 17.78 -11.46 23.51
CA GLU A 202 18.91 -11.97 24.29
C GLU A 202 19.23 -13.47 24.08
N THR A 203 18.28 -14.25 23.55
CA THR A 203 18.45 -15.68 23.23
C THR A 203 18.69 -15.96 21.74
N ALA A 204 18.65 -14.94 20.88
CA ALA A 204 18.84 -15.10 19.44
C ALA A 204 20.28 -15.56 19.07
N ASP A 205 21.27 -15.19 19.88
CA ASP A 205 22.68 -15.60 19.73
C ASP A 205 22.96 -17.00 20.30
N ALA A 206 22.02 -17.60 21.04
CA ALA A 206 22.16 -18.96 21.52
C ALA A 206 21.81 -19.93 20.38
N GLY A 207 22.84 -20.42 19.68
CA GLY A 207 22.70 -21.51 18.71
C GLY A 207 21.96 -22.72 19.30
N PRO A 208 21.40 -23.61 18.45
CA PRO A 208 20.59 -24.73 18.90
C PRO A 208 21.36 -25.57 19.94
N LYS A 209 20.80 -25.71 21.15
CA LYS A 209 21.35 -26.62 22.16
C LYS A 209 21.47 -28.00 21.54
N PRO A 210 22.64 -28.67 21.62
CA PRO A 210 22.77 -30.03 21.13
C PRO A 210 21.75 -30.90 21.86
N ALA A 211 20.96 -31.65 21.08
CA ALA A 211 20.06 -32.65 21.63
C ALA A 211 20.89 -33.64 22.46
N ASN A 212 20.66 -33.68 23.76
CA ASN A 212 21.22 -34.72 24.62
C ASN A 212 20.72 -36.07 24.08
N LYS A 213 21.65 -36.85 23.53
CA LYS A 213 21.48 -38.28 23.28
C LYS A 213 21.80 -39.05 24.54
#